data_AF-A0A3L8Q4T3-F1
#
_entry.id   AF-A0A3L8Q4T3-F1
#
_cell.length_a   1.000
_cell.length_b   1.000
_cell.length_c   1.000
_cell.angle_alpha   90.00
_cell.angle_beta   90.00
_cell.angle_gamma   90.00
#
_symmetry.space_group_name_H-M   'P 1'
#
loop_
_entity.id
_entity.type
_entity.pdbx_description
1 polymer ?
#
loop_
_entity_poly.entity_id
_entity_poly.type
_entity_poly.pdbx_seq_one_letter_code
_entity_poly.pdbx_strand_id
1 'polypeptide(L)'
;DWDKPEHIPDPDAKKPEDWDEEMDGEWEPPVIQNPEYKGEWRPQQIDNPDYKGKWVHPEIDNPEYSPDPLLYSYDSFGVIGLDLWQVKSGTIFDNFLITDDEKLAEEVGNETWGATKDAERKMKEQQDEEQRKKQEEEEKQQKEEEGDDEGDEEEEDEDEPEAEPDEAEAAPRDEL
;
A
#
# COMPACT_ATOMS: atom_id res chain seq x y z
N ASP A 1 -25.61 6.91 -40.55
CA ASP A 1 -25.86 7.19 -39.13
C ASP A 1 -24.78 6.65 -38.22
N TRP A 2 -23.94 7.55 -37.68
CA TRP A 2 -23.04 7.28 -36.55
C TRP A 2 -23.66 7.79 -35.23
N ASP A 3 -24.71 8.61 -35.33
CA ASP A 3 -25.43 9.23 -34.23
C ASP A 3 -26.54 8.28 -33.75
N LYS A 4 -26.19 7.36 -32.86
CA LYS A 4 -27.14 6.49 -32.15
C LYS A 4 -27.04 6.80 -30.66
N PRO A 5 -28.14 6.69 -29.88
CA PRO A 5 -28.08 6.89 -28.44
C PRO A 5 -27.19 5.82 -27.80
N GLU A 6 -26.37 6.24 -26.83
CA GLU A 6 -25.44 5.39 -26.06
C GLU A 6 -26.19 4.34 -25.23
N HIS A 7 -27.32 4.75 -24.68
CA HIS A 7 -28.18 3.92 -23.85
C HIS A 7 -29.57 3.81 -24.46
N ILE A 8 -30.07 2.58 -24.56
CA ILE A 8 -31.46 2.27 -24.95
C ILE A 8 -32.13 1.57 -23.76
N PRO A 9 -33.44 1.80 -23.50
CA PRO A 9 -34.15 1.05 -22.47
C PRO A 9 -34.13 -0.45 -22.80
N ASP A 10 -33.85 -1.28 -21.81
CA ASP A 10 -33.81 -2.74 -21.97
C ASP A 10 -35.18 -3.25 -22.43
N PRO A 11 -35.29 -3.85 -23.64
CA PRO A 11 -36.55 -4.36 -24.15
C PRO A 11 -37.05 -5.60 -23.39
N ASP A 12 -36.20 -6.26 -22.60
CA ASP A 12 -36.51 -7.48 -21.84
C ASP A 12 -36.75 -7.20 -20.34
N ALA A 13 -36.50 -5.98 -19.87
CA ALA A 13 -36.77 -5.62 -18.48
C ALA A 13 -38.28 -5.60 -18.19
N LYS A 14 -38.68 -6.35 -17.16
CA LYS A 14 -40.05 -6.37 -16.64
C LYS A 14 -40.09 -5.72 -15.27
N LYS A 15 -41.15 -4.95 -15.02
CA LYS A 15 -41.42 -4.33 -13.74
C LYS A 15 -41.48 -5.41 -12.64
N PRO A 16 -40.75 -5.26 -11.52
CA PRO A 16 -40.89 -6.16 -10.37
C PRO A 16 -42.34 -6.19 -9.86
N GLU A 17 -42.83 -7.37 -9.46
CA GLU A 17 -44.22 -7.53 -8.97
C GLU A 17 -44.48 -6.78 -7.65
N ASP A 18 -43.41 -6.41 -6.92
CA ASP A 18 -43.46 -5.70 -5.62
C ASP A 18 -43.27 -4.17 -5.76
N TRP A 19 -43.34 -3.60 -6.97
CA TRP A 19 -43.16 -2.15 -7.20
C TRP A 19 -44.48 -1.39 -7.15
N ASP A 20 -44.59 -0.42 -6.23
CA ASP A 20 -45.77 0.42 -6.02
C ASP A 20 -45.59 1.80 -6.66
N GLU A 21 -46.36 2.12 -7.71
CA GLU A 21 -46.27 3.41 -8.41
C GLU A 21 -46.71 4.62 -7.58
N GLU A 22 -47.50 4.43 -6.51
CA GLU A 22 -47.97 5.51 -5.64
C GLU A 22 -46.94 5.86 -4.55
N MET A 23 -46.11 4.89 -4.14
CA MET A 23 -45.08 5.06 -3.10
C MET A 23 -43.66 5.22 -3.67
N ASP A 24 -43.32 4.52 -4.75
CA ASP A 24 -41.97 4.48 -5.35
C ASP A 24 -41.85 5.28 -6.68
N GLY A 25 -42.98 5.68 -7.29
CA GLY A 25 -43.03 6.46 -8.54
C GLY A 25 -43.12 5.63 -9.83
N GLU A 26 -43.09 6.30 -10.99
CA GLU A 26 -43.13 5.64 -12.32
C GLU A 26 -41.86 4.79 -12.50
N TRP A 27 -42.04 3.49 -12.80
CA TRP A 27 -40.93 2.56 -12.98
C TRP A 27 -40.23 2.81 -14.33
N GLU A 28 -38.96 3.21 -14.28
CA GLU A 28 -38.11 3.34 -15.45
C GLU A 28 -37.29 2.05 -15.66
N PRO A 29 -37.33 1.43 -16.85
CA PRO A 29 -36.56 0.22 -17.11
C PRO A 29 -35.05 0.53 -17.07
N PRO A 30 -34.22 -0.44 -16.62
CA PRO A 30 -32.77 -0.28 -16.69
C PRO A 30 -32.35 0.00 -18.14
N VAL A 31 -31.45 0.96 -18.30
CA VAL A 31 -30.91 1.29 -19.62
C VAL A 31 -29.73 0.37 -19.94
N ILE A 32 -29.74 -0.23 -21.13
CA ILE A 32 -28.66 -1.08 -21.63
C ILE A 32 -27.81 -0.31 -22.64
N GLN A 33 -26.53 -0.68 -22.74
CA GLN A 33 -25.65 -0.13 -23.76
C GLN A 33 -26.14 -0.55 -25.14
N ASN A 34 -26.39 0.41 -26.01
CA ASN A 34 -26.83 0.13 -27.37
C ASN A 34 -25.70 -0.58 -28.15
N PRO A 35 -25.90 -1.83 -28.62
CA PRO A 35 -24.88 -2.58 -29.34
C PRO A 35 -24.50 -1.93 -30.68
N GLU A 36 -25.34 -1.03 -31.20
CA GLU A 36 -25.06 -0.29 -32.43
C GLU A 36 -24.42 1.09 -32.18
N TYR A 37 -24.20 1.49 -30.93
CA TYR A 37 -23.49 2.73 -30.60
C TYR A 37 -22.01 2.60 -30.93
N LYS A 38 -21.55 3.40 -31.90
CA LYS A 38 -20.17 3.41 -32.37
C LYS A 38 -19.31 4.45 -31.64
N GLY A 39 -19.81 5.00 -30.53
CA GLY A 39 -19.20 6.13 -29.82
C GLY A 39 -19.46 7.47 -30.51
N GLU A 40 -19.08 8.57 -29.89
CA GLU A 40 -19.09 9.88 -30.56
C GLU A 40 -18.17 9.86 -31.78
N TRP A 41 -18.65 10.33 -32.93
CA TRP A 41 -17.81 10.42 -34.12
C TRP A 41 -16.65 11.39 -33.85
N ARG A 42 -15.41 10.91 -33.94
CA ARG A 42 -14.20 11.75 -33.83
C ARG A 42 -13.41 11.65 -35.14
N PRO A 43 -13.04 12.79 -35.76
CA PRO A 43 -12.15 12.76 -36.92
C PRO A 43 -10.80 12.17 -36.53
N GLN A 44 -10.09 11.60 -37.50
CA GLN A 44 -8.73 11.09 -37.28
C GLN A 44 -7.83 12.25 -36.82
N GLN A 45 -7.30 12.15 -35.60
CA GLN A 45 -6.33 13.11 -35.08
C GLN A 45 -4.98 12.80 -35.72
N ILE A 46 -4.45 13.77 -36.47
CA ILE A 46 -3.10 13.72 -37.03
C ILE A 46 -2.21 14.51 -36.10
N ASP A 47 -1.12 13.90 -35.64
CA ASP A 47 -0.11 14.61 -34.85
C ASP A 47 0.41 15.81 -35.62
N ASN A 48 0.35 16.99 -35.01
CA ASN A 48 0.78 18.20 -35.67
C ASN A 48 2.31 18.16 -35.88
N PRO A 49 2.81 18.11 -37.13
CA PRO A 49 4.25 18.06 -37.40
C PRO A 49 5.00 19.33 -36.97
N ASP A 50 4.29 20.45 -36.79
CA ASP A 50 4.83 21.72 -36.28
C ASP A 50 4.74 21.84 -34.74
N TYR A 51 4.33 20.79 -34.03
CA TYR A 51 4.27 20.80 -32.57
C TYR A 51 5.67 20.80 -31.95
N LYS A 52 6.04 21.92 -31.32
CA LYS A 52 7.37 22.14 -30.70
C LYS A 52 7.47 21.60 -29.27
N GLY A 53 6.55 20.72 -28.86
CA GLY A 53 6.40 20.30 -27.48
C GLY A 53 5.62 21.31 -26.63
N LYS A 54 5.38 20.94 -25.37
CA LYS A 54 4.74 21.82 -24.40
C LYS A 54 5.68 22.98 -24.12
N TRP A 55 5.20 24.21 -24.30
CA TRP A 55 5.99 25.40 -23.98
C TRP A 55 6.41 25.37 -22.51
N VAL A 56 7.71 25.57 -22.26
CA VAL A 56 8.30 25.67 -20.91
C VAL A 56 8.75 27.10 -20.71
N HIS A 57 8.37 27.70 -19.57
CA HIS A 57 8.80 29.05 -19.23
C HIS A 57 10.32 29.06 -18.99
N PRO A 58 11.07 30.03 -19.53
CA PRO A 58 12.51 30.12 -19.27
C PRO A 58 12.77 30.30 -17.78
N GLU A 59 13.74 29.55 -17.26
CA GLU A 59 14.23 29.73 -15.90
C GLU A 59 15.06 31.02 -15.84
N ILE A 60 14.74 31.86 -14.85
CA ILE A 60 15.44 33.12 -14.58
C ILE A 60 15.99 33.01 -13.17
N ASP A 61 17.22 33.48 -12.96
CA ASP A 61 17.82 33.51 -11.63
C ASP A 61 16.93 34.27 -10.64
N ASN A 62 16.61 33.63 -9.51
CA ASN A 62 15.75 34.22 -8.50
C ASN A 62 16.50 35.34 -7.77
N PRO A 63 16.06 36.61 -7.86
CA PRO A 63 16.72 37.74 -7.18
C PRO A 63 16.64 37.64 -5.65
N GLU A 64 15.71 36.86 -5.09
CA GLU A 64 15.55 36.65 -3.65
C GLU A 64 16.39 35.48 -3.11
N TYR A 65 17.12 34.76 -3.98
CA TYR A 65 18.01 33.69 -3.53
C TYR A 65 19.27 34.27 -2.88
N SER A 66 19.52 33.88 -1.63
CA SER A 66 20.75 34.21 -0.92
C SER A 66 21.29 32.98 -0.19
N PRO A 67 22.55 32.56 -0.44
CA PRO A 67 23.18 31.51 0.36
C PRO A 67 23.58 32.06 1.73
N ASP A 68 23.25 31.34 2.80
CA ASP A 68 23.65 31.66 4.17
C ASP A 68 24.69 30.65 4.69
N PRO A 69 25.97 31.05 4.89
CA PRO A 69 27.00 30.16 5.40
C PRO A 69 26.87 29.87 6.90
N LEU A 70 26.04 30.60 7.65
CA LEU A 70 25.87 30.45 9.10
C LEU A 70 24.59 29.68 9.47
N LEU A 71 23.90 29.08 8.49
CA LEU A 71 22.67 28.32 8.72
C LEU A 71 22.82 27.19 9.76
N TYR A 72 24.04 26.65 9.92
CA TYR A 72 24.35 25.61 10.91
C TYR A 72 24.60 26.15 12.33
N SER A 73 24.86 27.44 12.46
CA SER A 73 25.27 28.09 13.70
C SER A 73 24.05 28.58 14.47
N TYR A 74 23.92 28.15 15.72
CA TYR A 74 22.89 28.61 16.64
C TYR A 74 23.53 29.35 17.82
N ASP A 75 22.83 30.31 18.41
CA ASP A 75 23.35 31.12 19.52
C ASP A 75 23.67 30.29 20.77
N SER A 76 22.79 29.36 21.12
CA SER A 76 22.99 28.44 22.25
C SER A 76 22.01 27.26 22.21
N PHE A 77 22.48 26.09 22.61
CA PHE A 77 21.65 24.93 22.91
C PHE A 77 21.70 24.63 24.41
N GLY A 78 20.55 24.40 25.05
CA GLY A 78 20.50 24.14 26.50
C GLY A 78 19.44 23.13 26.95
N VAL A 79 18.56 22.70 26.05
CA VAL A 79 17.46 21.77 26.37
C VAL A 79 17.37 20.71 25.28
N ILE A 80 17.18 19.46 25.70
CA ILE A 80 16.81 18.35 24.83
C ILE A 80 15.34 18.05 25.12
N GLY A 81 14.49 18.17 24.10
CA GLY A 81 13.07 17.85 24.18
C GLY A 81 12.74 16.69 23.25
N LEU A 82 11.95 15.74 23.75
CA LEU A 82 11.37 14.66 22.94
C LEU A 82 9.87 14.93 22.80
N ASP A 83 9.50 15.54 21.68
CA ASP A 83 8.09 15.77 21.31
C ASP A 83 7.76 14.93 20.08
N LEU A 84 6.92 13.90 20.26
CA LEU A 84 6.60 12.92 19.24
C LEU A 84 5.17 12.39 19.40
N TRP A 85 4.56 12.04 18.27
CA TRP A 85 3.24 11.42 18.21
C TRP A 85 3.39 9.90 18.02
N GLN A 86 2.78 9.10 18.90
CA GLN A 86 2.77 7.63 18.79
C GLN A 86 1.34 7.08 18.82
N VAL A 87 1.06 6.13 17.93
CA VAL A 87 -0.23 5.38 17.93
C VAL A 87 -0.12 4.12 18.81
N LYS A 88 1.01 3.40 18.73
CA LYS A 88 1.31 2.22 19.54
C LYS A 88 2.57 2.50 20.37
N SER A 89 2.47 2.32 21.69
CA SER A 89 3.61 2.46 22.60
C SER A 89 4.56 1.25 22.48
N GLY A 90 5.86 1.47 22.71
CA GLY A 90 6.87 0.41 22.73
C GLY A 90 8.28 0.87 22.40
N THR A 91 8.45 2.08 21.88
CA THR A 91 9.76 2.64 21.54
C THR A 91 10.54 3.01 22.80
N ILE A 92 11.79 2.56 22.87
CA ILE A 92 12.75 2.88 23.93
C ILE A 92 13.86 3.72 23.30
N PHE A 93 14.10 4.92 23.86
CA PHE A 93 15.22 5.76 23.49
C PHE A 93 16.25 5.73 24.61
N ASP A 94 17.50 5.45 24.27
CA ASP A 94 18.63 5.46 25.19
C ASP A 94 19.90 5.99 24.48
N ASN A 95 20.96 6.24 25.24
CA ASN A 95 22.29 6.64 24.75
C ASN A 95 22.33 8.03 24.08
N PHE A 96 21.63 9.02 24.63
CA PHE A 96 21.74 10.41 24.18
C PHE A 96 23.16 10.95 24.38
N LEU A 97 23.81 11.35 23.28
CA LEU A 97 25.13 11.98 23.27
C LEU A 97 25.09 13.29 22.48
N ILE A 98 25.65 14.36 23.06
CA ILE A 98 25.87 15.63 22.38
C ILE A 98 27.37 15.94 22.50
N THR A 99 28.05 16.02 21.36
CA THR A 99 29.49 16.27 21.28
C THR A 99 29.82 17.09 20.03
N ASP A 100 30.97 17.74 20.02
CA ASP A 100 31.56 18.48 18.89
C ASP A 100 32.60 17.65 18.12
N ASP A 101 33.00 16.48 18.65
CA ASP A 101 33.95 15.57 18.01
C ASP A 101 33.25 14.33 17.41
N GLU A 102 33.38 14.18 16.10
CA GLU A 102 32.84 13.06 15.33
C GLU A 102 33.44 11.70 15.73
N LYS A 103 34.73 11.66 16.10
CA LYS A 103 35.40 10.41 16.48
C LYS A 103 34.92 9.93 17.84
N LEU A 104 34.74 10.85 18.79
CA LEU A 104 34.18 10.51 20.09
C LEU A 104 32.76 9.96 19.94
N ALA A 105 31.96 10.55 19.04
CA ALA A 105 30.62 10.05 18.75
C ALA A 105 30.65 8.62 18.18
N GLU A 106 31.59 8.33 17.28
CA GLU A 106 31.77 7.00 16.71
C GLU A 106 32.22 5.97 17.75
N GLU A 107 33.20 6.33 18.59
CA GLU A 107 33.70 5.46 19.67
C GLU A 107 32.58 5.11 20.65
N VAL A 108 31.85 6.12 21.14
CA VAL A 108 30.72 5.90 22.07
C VAL A 108 29.60 5.11 21.40
N GLY A 109 29.30 5.35 20.12
CA GLY A 109 28.31 4.59 19.36
C GLY A 109 28.69 3.11 19.21
N ASN A 110 29.98 2.82 18.98
CA ASN A 110 30.49 1.46 18.90
C ASN A 110 30.49 0.75 20.27
N GLU A 111 30.81 1.46 21.35
CA GLU A 111 30.81 0.91 22.70
C GLU A 111 29.39 0.66 23.24
N THR A 112 28.41 1.48 22.85
CA THR A 112 27.02 1.36 23.31
C THR A 112 26.19 0.46 22.39
N TRP A 113 25.68 1.01 21.28
CA TRP A 113 24.86 0.28 20.32
C TRP A 113 25.64 -0.87 19.67
N GLY A 114 26.90 -0.65 19.30
CA GLY A 114 27.73 -1.67 18.68
C GLY A 114 27.92 -2.93 19.54
N ALA A 115 27.99 -2.78 20.87
CA ALA A 115 28.06 -3.90 21.81
C ALA A 115 26.70 -4.57 22.04
N THR A 116 25.61 -3.80 22.05
CA THR A 116 24.28 -4.31 22.41
C THR A 116 23.57 -5.00 21.24
N LYS A 117 23.74 -4.51 20.01
CA LYS A 117 23.00 -4.96 18.82
C LYS A 117 23.04 -6.47 18.57
N ASP A 118 24.21 -7.09 18.76
CA ASP A 118 24.39 -8.51 18.43
C ASP A 118 23.83 -9.42 19.52
N ALA A 119 23.88 -8.98 20.78
CA ALA A 119 23.26 -9.69 21.89
C ALA A 119 21.74 -9.55 21.87
N GLU A 120 21.23 -8.34 21.61
CA GLU A 120 19.81 -8.05 21.46
C GLU A 120 19.20 -8.86 20.32
N ARG A 121 19.84 -8.87 19.14
CA ARG A 121 19.39 -9.68 18.00
C ARG A 121 19.30 -11.16 18.35
N LYS A 122 20.33 -11.72 18.99
CA LYS A 122 20.32 -13.15 19.39
C LYS A 122 19.21 -13.47 20.39
N MET A 123 18.98 -12.60 21.36
CA MET A 123 17.91 -12.78 22.34
C MET A 123 16.53 -12.73 21.65
N LYS A 124 16.37 -11.79 20.70
CA LYS A 124 15.13 -11.68 19.94
C LYS A 124 14.89 -12.89 19.03
N GLU A 125 15.91 -13.38 18.33
CA GLU A 125 15.81 -14.60 17.53
C GLU A 125 15.41 -15.82 18.37
N GLN A 126 15.96 -15.95 19.59
CA GLN A 126 15.59 -17.03 20.52
C GLN A 126 14.13 -16.91 20.98
N GLN A 127 13.69 -15.70 21.32
CA GLN A 127 12.31 -15.44 21.75
C GLN A 127 11.31 -15.63 20.61
N ASP A 128 11.65 -15.18 19.39
CA ASP A 128 10.81 -15.32 18.20
C ASP A 128 10.66 -16.82 17.84
N GLU A 129 11.72 -17.63 17.97
CA GLU A 129 11.66 -19.09 17.76
C GLU A 129 10.81 -19.81 18.82
N GLU A 130 10.93 -19.43 20.10
CA GLU A 130 10.11 -19.98 21.17
C GLU A 130 8.63 -19.60 21.01
N GLN A 131 8.35 -18.34 20.66
CA GLN A 131 6.99 -17.87 20.37
C GLN A 131 6.40 -18.59 19.16
N ARG A 132 7.18 -18.81 18.09
CA ARG A 132 6.72 -19.54 16.90
C ARG A 132 6.33 -20.98 17.25
N LYS A 133 7.18 -21.68 18.01
CA LYS A 133 6.85 -23.04 18.49
C LYS A 133 5.61 -23.07 19.37
N LYS A 134 5.45 -22.10 20.28
CA LYS A 134 4.26 -22.00 21.12
C LYS A 134 2.99 -21.74 20.31
N GLN A 135 3.07 -20.88 19.29
CA GLN A 135 1.96 -20.61 18.38
C GLN A 135 1.62 -21.85 17.54
N GLU A 136 2.60 -22.56 17.00
CA GLU A 136 2.39 -23.82 16.27
C GLU A 136 1.74 -24.89 17.16
N GLU A 137 2.15 -25.00 18.43
CA GLU A 137 1.52 -25.91 19.41
C GLU A 137 0.09 -25.48 19.78
N GLU A 138 -0.15 -24.18 19.99
CA GLU A 138 -1.50 -23.64 20.26
C GLU A 138 -2.44 -23.79 19.06
N GLU A 139 -1.97 -23.55 17.84
CA GLU A 139 -2.76 -23.76 16.61
C GLU A 139 -3.06 -25.23 16.39
N LYS A 140 -2.12 -26.13 16.70
CA LYS A 140 -2.37 -27.57 16.62
C LYS A 140 -3.39 -28.02 17.66
N GLN A 141 -3.31 -27.51 18.90
CA GLN A 141 -4.29 -27.78 19.95
C GLN A 141 -5.67 -27.22 19.57
N GLN A 142 -5.75 -26.01 19.01
CA GLN A 142 -7.02 -25.43 18.54
C GLN A 142 -7.62 -26.25 17.39
N LYS A 143 -6.82 -26.71 16.43
CA LYS A 143 -7.29 -27.61 15.35
C LYS A 143 -7.74 -28.97 15.88
N GLU A 144 -7.11 -29.48 16.93
CA GLU A 144 -7.52 -30.73 17.59
C GLU A 144 -8.79 -30.53 18.45
N GLU A 145 -9.00 -29.36 19.07
CA GLU A 145 -10.25 -29.01 19.80
C GLU A 145 -11.42 -28.65 18.86
N GLU A 146 -11.18 -27.99 17.73
CA GLU A 146 -12.20 -27.70 16.71
C GLU A 146 -12.49 -28.92 15.80
N GLY A 147 -11.56 -29.89 15.72
CA GLY A 147 -11.71 -31.12 14.94
C GLY A 147 -12.52 -32.24 15.62
N ASP A 148 -13.02 -32.04 16.84
CA ASP A 148 -13.87 -33.02 17.56
C ASP A 148 -15.38 -32.70 17.43
N ASP A 149 -15.78 -31.66 16.67
CA ASP A 149 -17.19 -31.31 16.38
C ASP A 149 -17.57 -31.46 14.89
N GLU A 150 -16.90 -32.30 14.11
CA GLU A 150 -17.47 -32.74 12.81
C GLU A 150 -16.93 -34.12 12.44
N GLY A 151 -17.55 -35.13 13.06
CA GLY A 151 -17.43 -36.51 12.61
C GLY A 151 -18.27 -36.76 11.35
N ASP A 152 -17.58 -37.28 10.33
CA ASP A 152 -18.06 -38.28 9.37
C ASP A 152 -18.97 -37.78 8.23
N GLU A 153 -18.40 -37.53 7.05
CA GLU A 153 -18.77 -38.27 5.82
C GLU A 153 -17.54 -38.41 4.89
N GLU A 154 -17.14 -39.66 4.71
CA GLU A 154 -16.04 -40.19 3.90
C GLU A 154 -16.24 -40.06 2.36
N GLU A 155 -15.09 -39.90 1.67
CA GLU A 155 -14.73 -40.47 0.35
C GLU A 155 -15.28 -39.84 -0.95
N GLU A 156 -14.38 -39.29 -1.77
CA GLU A 156 -14.01 -39.89 -3.07
C GLU A 156 -12.69 -39.30 -3.59
N ASP A 157 -11.64 -40.13 -3.51
CA ASP A 157 -10.36 -40.02 -4.21
C ASP A 157 -10.56 -40.19 -5.73
N GLU A 158 -10.12 -39.22 -6.54
CA GLU A 158 -9.64 -39.48 -7.91
C GLU A 158 -8.36 -38.66 -8.17
N ASP A 159 -7.22 -39.30 -7.88
CA ASP A 159 -5.89 -39.11 -8.51
C ASP A 159 -6.05 -39.00 -10.05
N GLU A 160 -5.42 -38.07 -10.77
CA GLU A 160 -3.99 -38.10 -11.10
C GLU A 160 -3.50 -36.77 -11.77
N PRO A 161 -2.18 -36.57 -11.90
CA PRO A 161 -1.49 -35.27 -11.84
C PRO A 161 -1.05 -34.71 -13.20
N GLU A 162 -0.64 -33.43 -13.25
CA GLU A 162 0.48 -32.99 -14.09
C GLU A 162 1.16 -31.74 -13.51
N ALA A 163 2.44 -31.60 -13.87
CA ALA A 163 3.52 -31.04 -13.08
C ALA A 163 3.96 -29.63 -13.52
N GLU A 164 4.26 -28.78 -12.51
CA GLU A 164 5.39 -27.84 -12.42
C GLU A 164 5.46 -26.65 -13.43
N PRO A 165 6.35 -25.65 -13.25
CA PRO A 165 6.25 -24.53 -12.30
C PRO A 165 6.44 -23.18 -13.02
N ASP A 166 6.11 -22.03 -12.40
CA ASP A 166 6.64 -20.75 -12.90
C ASP A 166 6.98 -19.80 -11.72
N GLU A 167 8.26 -19.85 -11.33
CA GLU A 167 8.96 -18.74 -10.70
C GLU A 167 9.17 -17.64 -11.74
N ALA A 168 8.78 -16.39 -11.45
CA ALA A 168 9.67 -15.23 -11.65
C ALA A 168 9.09 -13.91 -11.10
N GLU A 169 9.75 -13.44 -10.06
CA GLU A 169 10.21 -12.05 -9.89
C GLU A 169 9.18 -10.91 -9.80
N ALA A 170 8.76 -10.62 -8.57
CA ALA A 170 8.28 -9.30 -8.19
C ALA A 170 9.47 -8.35 -7.94
N ALA A 171 9.77 -7.48 -8.91
CA ALA A 171 10.68 -6.35 -8.74
C ALA A 171 9.98 -5.16 -8.06
N PRO A 172 10.70 -4.35 -7.26
CA PRO A 172 10.14 -3.27 -6.45
C PRO A 172 9.71 -2.05 -7.28
N ARG A 173 8.55 -1.49 -6.95
CA ARG A 173 8.04 -0.23 -7.51
C ARG A 173 8.80 0.93 -6.86
N ASP A 174 9.57 1.65 -7.68
CA ASP A 174 10.19 2.93 -7.35
C ASP A 174 9.18 4.04 -7.67
N GLU A 175 8.72 4.76 -6.65
CA GLU A 175 7.83 5.93 -6.78
C GLU A 175 8.69 7.20 -6.90
N LEU A 176 8.50 7.92 -8.00
CA LEU A 176 8.86 9.33 -8.18
C LEU A 176 7.62 10.11 -8.57
#